data_AF-A0A2E8JZJ0-F1
#
_entry.id   AF-A0A2E8JZJ0-F1
#
_cell.length_a   1.000
_cell.length_b   1.000
_cell.length_c   1.000
_cell.angle_alpha   90.00
_cell.angle_beta   90.00
_cell.angle_gamma   90.00
#
_symmetry.space_group_name_H-M   'P 1'
#
loop_
_entity.id
_entity.type
_entity.pdbx_description
1 polymer ?
#
loop_
_entity_poly.entity_id
_entity_poly.type
_entity_poly.pdbx_seq_one_letter_code
_entity_poly.pdbx_strand_id
1 'polypeptide(L)'
;MKLPCPKVLFALAIPTGLATAGMAIAPGITSMLQEERGSRFKDIELHDRFDADEDGRLDRSERDLAREEASNRPPRRRRGGPPDRERAPEPRPETLPDALRIDPEDTKAVPRLEGTGLYDRDVLHTIFLQFPEDDWHQEMSAFHGTDVEVPAMLMLDGRPIGEVGVSYRGNTSFDMPAKKSFGISIDAYDDDLRIDGRRTLNLLNANGDDSMMREVLFSNIAEDYLPAPKANFVRVVVNGVYLGVYGNVEQINKDFTKTHHDSRKGVRWKVPPDFSGGGALAYHGPDRSEYESRYELKTDSAGPEDWDALIEVCRVLAETPDEELEETLPRHFDVDEIIRFLALDNAMVDSDGYYSRGSDYYVYMDPDGIFHLVHYDNNETFGRGARGGRGGPGGPGGPGGPGGPGGPGERGGPPPGFGPDGPPP
;
A
#
# COMPACT_ATOMS: atom_id res chain seq x y z
N MET A 1 -47.10 -9.17 42.37
CA MET A 1 -48.54 -9.50 42.46
C MET A 1 -49.15 -9.26 41.07
N LYS A 2 -49.67 -10.33 40.44
CA LYS A 2 -50.69 -10.42 39.34
C LYS A 2 -50.71 -9.31 38.24
N LEU A 3 -50.27 -9.56 37.00
CA LEU A 3 -50.97 -10.22 35.84
C LEU A 3 -52.16 -9.39 35.25
N PRO A 4 -52.60 -9.59 33.98
CA PRO A 4 -51.89 -9.78 32.68
C PRO A 4 -52.62 -9.17 31.41
N CYS A 5 -51.94 -9.20 30.24
CA CYS A 5 -52.40 -9.45 28.81
C CYS A 5 -53.69 -8.77 28.21
N PRO A 6 -54.02 -8.83 26.88
CA PRO A 6 -53.49 -9.68 25.79
C PRO A 6 -53.28 -9.04 24.38
N LYS A 7 -52.79 -9.91 23.48
CA LYS A 7 -52.59 -9.84 22.02
C LYS A 7 -53.88 -9.70 21.20
N VAL A 8 -53.78 -9.17 19.96
CA VAL A 8 -54.75 -9.42 18.88
C VAL A 8 -54.02 -9.81 17.58
N LEU A 9 -54.49 -10.91 17.01
CA LEU A 9 -54.12 -11.55 15.74
C LEU A 9 -55.31 -11.33 14.78
N PHE A 10 -55.08 -11.08 13.48
CA PHE A 10 -56.13 -11.24 12.46
C PHE A 10 -55.55 -11.87 11.20
N ALA A 11 -56.25 -12.88 10.71
CA ALA A 11 -56.05 -13.59 9.44
C ALA A 11 -57.42 -13.77 8.75
N LEU A 12 -57.37 -14.14 7.46
CA LEU A 12 -58.44 -14.46 6.48
C LEU A 12 -59.11 -13.26 5.78
N ALA A 13 -59.46 -13.27 4.49
CA ALA A 13 -59.46 -14.30 3.43
C ALA A 13 -59.56 -13.66 2.03
N ILE A 14 -59.25 -14.48 1.01
CA ILE A 14 -59.27 -14.25 -0.45
C ILE A 14 -60.71 -14.25 -1.02
N PRO A 15 -60.95 -13.58 -2.17
CA PRO A 15 -61.81 -14.14 -3.20
C PRO A 15 -61.14 -14.27 -4.58
N THR A 16 -61.43 -15.38 -5.23
CA THR A 16 -61.06 -15.79 -6.59
C THR A 16 -61.77 -14.96 -7.66
N GLY A 17 -61.05 -14.61 -8.74
CA GLY A 17 -61.61 -14.11 -9.99
C GLY A 17 -60.66 -14.36 -11.16
N LEU A 18 -61.07 -15.26 -12.07
CA LEU A 18 -60.41 -15.55 -13.34
C LEU A 18 -60.65 -14.39 -14.33
N ALA A 19 -59.59 -13.79 -14.86
CA ALA A 19 -59.67 -13.01 -16.11
C ALA A 19 -58.31 -13.00 -16.82
N THR A 20 -58.30 -13.55 -18.03
CA THR A 20 -57.24 -13.49 -19.03
C THR A 20 -56.99 -12.06 -19.50
N ALA A 21 -55.74 -11.58 -19.47
CA ALA A 21 -55.11 -10.74 -20.52
C ALA A 21 -53.74 -10.17 -20.05
N GLY A 22 -52.79 -10.10 -20.98
CA GLY A 22 -51.81 -9.02 -21.03
C GLY A 22 -50.54 -9.21 -20.23
N MET A 23 -49.48 -9.65 -20.91
CA MET A 23 -48.09 -9.52 -20.48
C MET A 23 -47.80 -8.02 -20.25
N ALA A 24 -47.79 -7.59 -19.00
CA ALA A 24 -47.35 -6.26 -18.57
C ALA A 24 -46.09 -6.42 -17.72
N ILE A 25 -44.97 -5.99 -18.27
CA ILE A 25 -43.68 -5.86 -17.58
C ILE A 25 -43.87 -4.81 -16.49
N ALA A 26 -43.78 -5.22 -15.22
CA ALA A 26 -43.81 -4.30 -14.09
C ALA A 26 -42.53 -3.43 -14.10
N PRO A 27 -42.64 -2.10 -13.95
CA PRO A 27 -41.49 -1.22 -13.79
C PRO A 27 -41.00 -1.34 -12.34
N GLY A 28 -40.09 -2.28 -12.13
CA GLY A 28 -39.54 -2.59 -10.81
C GLY A 28 -38.04 -2.86 -10.86
N ILE A 29 -37.29 -2.13 -11.69
CA ILE A 29 -35.81 -2.20 -11.74
C ILE A 29 -35.25 -0.81 -12.06
N THR A 30 -35.61 0.22 -11.29
CA THR A 30 -35.02 1.57 -11.44
C THR A 30 -34.78 2.24 -10.09
N SER A 31 -34.37 1.46 -9.09
CA SER A 31 -33.98 1.99 -7.76
C SER A 31 -32.75 1.30 -7.15
N MET A 32 -31.98 0.53 -7.93
CA MET A 32 -30.69 -0.05 -7.51
C MET A 32 -29.55 0.33 -8.46
N LEU A 33 -29.66 1.51 -9.07
CA LEU A 33 -28.58 2.15 -9.84
C LEU A 33 -28.31 3.56 -9.31
N GLN A 34 -28.28 3.68 -7.98
CA GLN A 34 -27.41 4.67 -7.37
C GLN A 34 -26.13 3.88 -7.09
N GLU A 35 -25.24 3.89 -8.08
CA GLU A 35 -23.86 3.46 -7.91
C GLU A 35 -23.37 4.09 -6.60
N GLU A 36 -23.18 3.27 -5.57
CA GLU A 36 -22.12 3.55 -4.63
C GLU A 36 -20.89 3.78 -5.50
N ARG A 37 -20.45 5.04 -5.57
CA ARG A 37 -19.12 5.33 -6.09
C ARG A 37 -18.19 4.58 -5.14
N GLY A 38 -17.89 3.32 -5.47
CA GLY A 38 -16.98 2.50 -4.71
C GLY A 38 -15.74 3.34 -4.43
N SER A 39 -15.34 3.38 -3.16
CA SER A 39 -14.14 4.11 -2.77
C SER A 39 -13.04 3.75 -3.75
N ARG A 40 -12.36 4.76 -4.30
CA ARG A 40 -11.29 4.60 -5.30
C ARG A 40 -10.21 3.61 -4.85
N PHE A 41 -10.17 3.31 -3.55
CA PHE A 41 -9.14 2.56 -2.87
C PHE A 41 -9.59 1.18 -2.38
N LYS A 42 -10.89 0.83 -2.49
CA LYS A 42 -11.35 -0.47 -2.00
C LYS A 42 -11.05 -1.55 -3.04
N ASP A 43 -10.42 -2.62 -2.58
CA ASP A 43 -10.27 -3.84 -3.37
C ASP A 43 -11.65 -4.42 -3.69
N ILE A 44 -11.73 -5.14 -4.81
CA ILE A 44 -12.95 -5.86 -5.15
C ILE A 44 -13.01 -7.09 -4.25
N GLU A 45 -14.06 -7.15 -3.45
CA GLU A 45 -14.34 -8.30 -2.59
C GLU A 45 -14.80 -9.47 -3.45
N LEU A 46 -13.93 -10.47 -3.58
CA LEU A 46 -14.16 -11.74 -4.24
C LEU A 46 -14.05 -12.91 -3.26
N HIS A 47 -13.22 -12.81 -2.22
CA HIS A 47 -12.90 -13.93 -1.35
C HIS A 47 -14.18 -14.63 -0.82
N ASP A 48 -14.98 -13.92 -0.01
CA ASP A 48 -16.19 -14.48 0.61
C ASP A 48 -17.27 -14.89 -0.41
N ARG A 49 -17.20 -14.38 -1.64
CA ARG A 49 -18.17 -14.72 -2.70
C ARG A 49 -17.85 -16.04 -3.39
N PHE A 50 -16.59 -16.44 -3.38
CA PHE A 50 -16.10 -17.64 -4.05
C PHE A 50 -15.66 -18.72 -3.07
N ASP A 51 -15.60 -18.42 -1.77
CA ASP A 51 -15.43 -19.38 -0.66
C ASP A 51 -16.75 -20.14 -0.47
N ALA A 52 -16.94 -21.22 -1.22
CA ALA A 52 -18.19 -21.94 -1.33
C ALA A 52 -18.39 -22.94 -0.19
N ASP A 53 -17.31 -23.40 0.44
CA ASP A 53 -17.37 -24.28 1.61
C ASP A 53 -17.24 -23.57 2.96
N GLU A 54 -17.05 -22.24 2.94
CA GLU A 54 -16.98 -21.36 4.11
C GLU A 54 -15.83 -21.73 5.07
N ASP A 55 -14.74 -22.26 4.52
CA ASP A 55 -13.56 -22.66 5.30
C ASP A 55 -12.56 -21.50 5.53
N GLY A 56 -12.82 -20.34 4.92
CA GLY A 56 -11.98 -19.16 5.01
C GLY A 56 -10.81 -19.18 4.02
N ARG A 57 -10.80 -20.09 3.05
CA ARG A 57 -9.72 -20.26 2.08
C ARG A 57 -10.26 -20.67 0.71
N LEU A 58 -9.96 -19.85 -0.30
CA LEU A 58 -10.21 -20.27 -1.67
C LEU A 58 -9.29 -21.43 -2.09
N ASP A 59 -9.88 -22.59 -2.40
CA ASP A 59 -9.20 -23.71 -3.02
C ASP A 59 -8.85 -23.41 -4.50
N ARG A 60 -8.20 -24.35 -5.20
CA ARG A 60 -7.83 -24.11 -6.62
C ARG A 60 -9.06 -23.90 -7.52
N SER A 61 -10.12 -24.68 -7.32
CA SER A 61 -11.35 -24.61 -8.12
C SER A 61 -12.06 -23.27 -7.90
N GLU A 62 -12.13 -22.83 -6.65
CA GLU A 62 -12.75 -21.56 -6.25
C GLU A 62 -11.95 -20.37 -6.77
N ARG A 63 -10.61 -20.43 -6.68
CA ARG A 63 -9.75 -19.40 -7.27
C ARG A 63 -9.87 -19.36 -8.79
N ASP A 64 -10.00 -20.49 -9.47
CA ASP A 64 -10.22 -20.50 -10.93
C ASP A 64 -11.51 -19.75 -11.30
N LEU A 65 -12.60 -19.94 -10.56
CA LEU A 65 -13.86 -19.19 -10.74
C LEU A 65 -13.72 -17.70 -10.41
N ALA A 66 -13.07 -17.38 -9.29
CA ALA A 66 -12.81 -15.98 -8.89
C ALA A 66 -11.94 -15.27 -9.95
N ARG A 67 -10.99 -16.00 -10.55
CA ARG A 67 -10.08 -15.50 -11.59
C ARG A 67 -10.79 -15.24 -12.91
N GLU A 68 -11.79 -16.03 -13.28
CA GLU A 68 -12.63 -15.75 -14.45
C GLU A 68 -13.34 -14.40 -14.31
N GLU A 69 -13.90 -14.12 -13.13
CA GLU A 69 -14.53 -12.82 -12.85
C GLU A 69 -13.48 -11.69 -12.82
N ALA A 70 -12.33 -11.94 -12.19
CA ALA A 70 -11.26 -10.96 -12.12
C ALA A 70 -10.69 -10.59 -13.50
N SER A 71 -10.64 -11.54 -14.43
CA SER A 71 -10.11 -11.36 -15.79
C SER A 71 -11.07 -10.63 -16.72
N ASN A 72 -12.37 -10.62 -16.43
CA ASN A 72 -13.40 -9.93 -17.22
C ASN A 72 -13.45 -8.41 -16.97
N ARG A 73 -12.48 -7.87 -16.22
CA ARG A 73 -12.46 -6.46 -15.82
C ARG A 73 -11.98 -5.54 -16.94
N PRO A 74 -12.57 -4.34 -17.07
CA PRO A 74 -11.91 -3.28 -17.81
C PRO A 74 -10.58 -2.96 -17.12
N PRO A 75 -9.48 -2.80 -17.88
CA PRO A 75 -8.18 -2.50 -17.28
C PRO A 75 -8.28 -1.25 -16.41
N ARG A 76 -7.67 -1.27 -15.22
CA ARG A 76 -7.56 -0.08 -14.37
C ARG A 76 -7.00 1.05 -15.24
N ARG A 77 -7.68 2.21 -15.24
CA ARG A 77 -7.23 3.36 -16.04
C ARG A 77 -5.84 3.76 -15.56
N ARG A 78 -4.81 3.43 -16.37
CA ARG A 78 -3.42 3.82 -16.16
C ARG A 78 -3.34 5.32 -15.89
N ARG A 79 -2.84 5.72 -14.72
CA ARG A 79 -2.73 7.14 -14.33
C ARG A 79 -1.57 7.76 -15.12
N GLY A 80 -1.89 8.48 -16.19
CA GLY A 80 -0.94 9.33 -16.91
C GLY A 80 0.04 8.58 -17.80
N GLY A 81 -0.42 8.12 -18.96
CA GLY A 81 0.44 7.66 -20.05
C GLY A 81 -0.37 7.41 -21.31
N PRO A 82 0.20 7.62 -22.52
CA PRO A 82 -0.47 7.22 -23.75
C PRO A 82 -0.80 5.72 -23.72
N PRO A 83 -1.88 5.28 -24.40
CA PRO A 83 -2.20 3.86 -24.50
C PRO A 83 -0.99 3.09 -25.03
N ASP A 84 -0.66 1.96 -24.40
CA ASP A 84 0.43 1.11 -24.85
C ASP A 84 0.18 0.73 -26.30
N ARG A 85 1.11 1.11 -27.18
CA ARG A 85 1.36 0.29 -28.36
C ARG A 85 1.75 -1.07 -27.81
N GLU A 86 1.18 -2.17 -28.33
CA GLU A 86 1.50 -3.56 -27.97
C GLU A 86 3.02 -3.75 -27.77
N ARG A 87 3.49 -3.50 -26.54
CA ARG A 87 4.87 -3.67 -26.16
C ARG A 87 4.93 -5.10 -25.70
N ALA A 88 5.78 -5.91 -26.35
CA ALA A 88 6.02 -7.26 -25.91
C ALA A 88 6.32 -7.23 -24.40
N PRO A 89 5.74 -8.16 -23.60
CA PRO A 89 5.96 -8.17 -22.17
C PRO A 89 7.46 -8.20 -21.90
N GLU A 90 7.93 -7.27 -21.07
CA GLU A 90 9.34 -7.22 -20.69
C GLU A 90 9.73 -8.56 -20.04
N PRO A 91 10.91 -9.11 -20.36
CA PRO A 91 11.33 -10.39 -19.82
C PRO A 91 11.44 -10.29 -18.29
N ARG A 92 10.78 -11.22 -17.60
CA ARG A 92 10.83 -11.37 -16.15
C ARG A 92 11.95 -12.33 -15.76
N PRO A 93 12.58 -12.18 -14.56
CA PRO A 93 13.67 -13.07 -14.13
C PRO A 93 13.36 -14.56 -14.32
N GLU A 94 12.15 -14.99 -13.99
CA GLU A 94 11.65 -16.36 -14.11
C GLU A 94 11.40 -16.85 -15.53
N THR A 95 11.36 -15.94 -16.50
CA THR A 95 11.19 -16.28 -17.94
C THR A 95 12.51 -16.29 -18.70
N LEU A 96 13.62 -15.92 -18.07
CA LEU A 96 14.93 -15.90 -18.71
C LEU A 96 15.49 -17.32 -18.87
N PRO A 97 16.07 -17.68 -20.03
CA PRO A 97 16.70 -18.99 -20.24
C PRO A 97 17.84 -19.29 -19.26
N ASP A 98 18.52 -18.25 -18.79
CA ASP A 98 19.64 -18.27 -17.84
C ASP A 98 19.24 -17.76 -16.45
N ALA A 99 17.95 -17.88 -16.10
CA ALA A 99 17.44 -17.49 -14.79
C ALA A 99 18.28 -18.12 -13.66
N LEU A 100 18.82 -17.27 -12.78
CA LEU A 100 19.58 -17.74 -11.62
C LEU A 100 18.66 -18.55 -10.71
N ARG A 101 19.10 -19.74 -10.32
CA ARG A 101 18.39 -20.61 -9.38
C ARG A 101 19.12 -20.66 -8.04
N ILE A 102 18.35 -20.68 -6.96
CA ILE A 102 18.87 -20.78 -5.60
C ILE A 102 18.00 -21.79 -4.87
N ASP A 103 18.60 -22.85 -4.33
CA ASP A 103 17.87 -23.84 -3.56
C ASP A 103 17.89 -23.50 -2.06
N PRO A 104 16.81 -23.80 -1.31
CA PRO A 104 16.77 -23.60 0.15
C PRO A 104 17.97 -24.23 0.87
N GLU A 105 18.47 -25.36 0.39
CA GLU A 105 19.60 -26.08 0.99
C GLU A 105 20.93 -25.30 0.90
N ASP A 106 21.09 -24.47 -0.13
CA ASP A 106 22.29 -23.64 -0.32
C ASP A 106 22.42 -22.57 0.78
N THR A 107 21.29 -22.13 1.34
CA THR A 107 21.28 -21.10 2.39
C THR A 107 21.64 -21.64 3.77
N LYS A 108 21.50 -22.95 4.01
CA LYS A 108 21.92 -23.58 5.28
C LYS A 108 23.43 -23.50 5.51
N ALA A 109 24.22 -23.29 4.46
CA ALA A 109 25.66 -23.05 4.54
C ALA A 109 26.03 -21.66 5.09
N VAL A 110 25.07 -20.71 5.10
CA VAL A 110 25.21 -19.38 5.70
C VAL A 110 24.22 -19.31 6.87
N PRO A 111 24.63 -19.70 8.09
CA PRO A 111 23.71 -19.74 9.21
C PRO A 111 23.07 -18.36 9.42
N ARG A 112 21.75 -18.30 9.65
CA ARG A 112 21.14 -17.10 10.24
C ARG A 112 21.94 -16.83 11.50
N LEU A 113 22.50 -15.63 11.58
CA LEU A 113 23.27 -15.23 12.73
C LEU A 113 22.34 -15.31 13.95
N GLU A 114 22.68 -16.16 14.91
CA GLU A 114 21.88 -16.26 16.14
C GLU A 114 21.80 -14.88 16.79
N GLY A 115 20.58 -14.44 17.12
CA GLY A 115 20.32 -13.12 17.67
C GLY A 115 19.98 -12.03 16.64
N THR A 116 20.00 -12.31 15.32
CA THR A 116 19.59 -11.33 14.31
C THR A 116 18.11 -11.47 13.95
N GLY A 117 17.40 -10.35 13.99
CA GLY A 117 15.99 -10.24 13.66
C GLY A 117 15.72 -10.11 12.15
N LEU A 118 14.46 -10.27 11.75
CA LEU A 118 13.97 -10.15 10.37
C LEU A 118 14.39 -8.84 9.68
N TYR A 119 14.44 -7.74 10.44
CA TYR A 119 14.83 -6.41 9.96
C TYR A 119 16.26 -6.03 10.34
N ASP A 120 17.10 -6.99 10.74
CA ASP A 120 18.51 -6.72 10.96
C ASP A 120 19.14 -6.23 9.65
N ARG A 121 19.86 -5.10 9.73
CA ARG A 121 20.41 -4.39 8.58
C ARG A 121 21.70 -5.04 8.09
N ASP A 122 22.36 -5.83 8.93
CA ASP A 122 23.62 -6.51 8.62
C ASP A 122 23.42 -7.92 8.02
N VAL A 123 22.16 -8.36 7.90
CA VAL A 123 21.82 -9.69 7.39
C VAL A 123 20.96 -9.60 6.13
N LEU A 124 21.49 -10.11 5.02
CA LEU A 124 20.74 -10.27 3.77
C LEU A 124 20.00 -11.61 3.76
N HIS A 125 18.82 -11.62 4.41
CA HIS A 125 17.93 -12.78 4.45
C HIS A 125 17.48 -13.23 3.05
N THR A 126 17.10 -14.51 2.94
CA THR A 126 16.48 -15.05 1.72
C THR A 126 15.08 -15.56 2.02
N ILE A 127 14.08 -14.97 1.36
CA ILE A 127 12.69 -15.40 1.41
C ILE A 127 12.42 -16.28 0.20
N PHE A 128 12.03 -17.51 0.46
CA PHE A 128 11.56 -18.45 -0.57
C PHE A 128 10.04 -18.51 -0.52
N LEU A 129 9.41 -18.36 -1.67
CA LEU A 129 7.98 -18.61 -1.88
C LEU A 129 7.85 -19.80 -2.83
N GLN A 130 7.17 -20.84 -2.37
CA GLN A 130 6.85 -22.01 -3.19
C GLN A 130 5.35 -22.03 -3.44
N PHE A 131 4.96 -21.64 -4.65
CA PHE A 131 3.60 -21.80 -5.15
C PHE A 131 3.39 -23.25 -5.64
N PRO A 132 2.20 -23.82 -5.44
CA PRO A 132 1.87 -25.13 -5.97
C PRO A 132 1.75 -25.16 -7.50
N GLU A 133 1.30 -24.05 -8.09
CA GLU A 133 0.97 -23.96 -9.51
C GLU A 133 2.08 -23.27 -10.32
N ASP A 134 2.34 -23.77 -11.54
CA ASP A 134 3.33 -23.19 -12.45
C ASP A 134 2.89 -21.83 -13.02
N ASP A 135 1.57 -21.58 -13.07
CA ASP A 135 0.97 -20.33 -13.59
C ASP A 135 0.74 -19.27 -12.50
N TRP A 136 1.42 -19.41 -11.35
CA TRP A 136 1.30 -18.53 -10.18
C TRP A 136 1.36 -17.05 -10.54
N HIS A 137 2.20 -16.63 -11.48
CA HIS A 137 2.29 -15.22 -11.84
C HIS A 137 1.03 -14.71 -12.53
N GLN A 138 0.46 -15.50 -13.44
CA GLN A 138 -0.75 -15.12 -14.14
C GLN A 138 -1.94 -15.12 -13.19
N GLU A 139 -1.96 -16.02 -12.21
CA GLU A 139 -2.93 -16.06 -11.12
C GLU A 139 -2.82 -14.79 -10.24
N MET A 140 -1.62 -14.52 -9.71
CA MET A 140 -1.31 -13.32 -8.93
C MET A 140 -1.62 -12.02 -9.67
N SER A 141 -1.37 -11.97 -10.98
CA SER A 141 -1.67 -10.80 -11.81
C SER A 141 -3.16 -10.59 -12.01
N ALA A 142 -3.94 -11.67 -12.12
CA ALA A 142 -5.39 -11.59 -12.27
C ALA A 142 -6.06 -11.11 -10.97
N PHE A 143 -5.52 -11.49 -9.81
CA PHE A 143 -6.02 -11.07 -8.50
C PHE A 143 -5.52 -9.71 -8.02
N HIS A 144 -4.66 -9.00 -8.78
CA HIS A 144 -4.28 -7.64 -8.43
C HIS A 144 -5.52 -6.73 -8.34
N GLY A 145 -5.70 -6.06 -7.20
CA GLY A 145 -6.88 -5.25 -6.92
C GLY A 145 -8.09 -5.98 -6.39
N THR A 146 -7.89 -7.19 -5.88
CA THR A 146 -8.87 -7.97 -5.13
C THR A 146 -8.37 -8.25 -3.73
N ASP A 147 -9.28 -8.68 -2.89
CA ASP A 147 -9.00 -9.25 -1.57
C ASP A 147 -8.46 -10.69 -1.62
N VAL A 148 -8.34 -11.31 -2.80
CA VAL A 148 -7.86 -12.69 -2.94
C VAL A 148 -6.34 -12.73 -2.93
N GLU A 149 -5.81 -13.46 -1.94
CA GLU A 149 -4.38 -13.81 -1.85
C GLU A 149 -4.15 -15.24 -2.37
N VAL A 150 -3.02 -15.46 -3.04
CA VAL A 150 -2.64 -16.78 -3.57
C VAL A 150 -1.80 -17.52 -2.52
N PRO A 151 -2.17 -18.75 -2.13
CA PRO A 151 -1.40 -19.52 -1.16
C PRO A 151 0.00 -19.88 -1.65
N ALA A 152 0.99 -19.75 -0.78
CA ALA A 152 2.35 -20.25 -1.01
C ALA A 152 3.00 -20.74 0.29
N MET A 153 3.93 -21.70 0.19
CA MET A 153 4.79 -22.06 1.32
C MET A 153 5.94 -21.06 1.43
N LEU A 154 6.09 -20.45 2.61
CA LEU A 154 7.17 -19.52 2.92
C LEU A 154 8.30 -20.23 3.68
N MET A 155 9.53 -20.01 3.23
CA MET A 155 10.74 -20.37 3.97
C MET A 155 11.64 -19.14 4.14
N LEU A 156 12.23 -19.00 5.33
CA LEU A 156 13.18 -17.94 5.66
C LEU A 156 14.56 -18.55 5.89
N ASP A 157 15.54 -18.16 5.07
CA ASP A 157 16.91 -18.70 5.09
C ASP A 157 16.92 -20.24 5.05
N GLY A 158 16.10 -20.81 4.16
CA GLY A 158 16.01 -22.25 3.94
C GLY A 158 15.31 -23.04 5.06
N ARG A 159 14.73 -22.37 6.05
CA ARG A 159 13.89 -22.99 7.08
C ARG A 159 12.40 -22.75 6.80
N PRO A 160 11.56 -23.78 6.84
CA PRO A 160 10.13 -23.62 6.65
C PRO A 160 9.53 -22.78 7.78
N ILE A 161 8.68 -21.83 7.40
CA ILE A 161 7.88 -21.02 8.34
C ILE A 161 6.44 -21.54 8.36
N GLY A 162 5.81 -21.62 7.19
CA GLY A 162 4.42 -22.06 7.07
C GLY A 162 3.81 -21.65 5.73
N GLU A 163 2.53 -21.92 5.59
CA GLU A 163 1.75 -21.45 4.44
C GLU A 163 1.29 -20.02 4.67
N VAL A 164 1.33 -19.19 3.64
CA VAL A 164 1.04 -17.75 3.70
C VAL A 164 0.18 -17.34 2.51
N GLY A 165 -0.57 -16.26 2.68
CA GLY A 165 -1.24 -15.56 1.59
C GLY A 165 -0.27 -14.61 0.91
N VAL A 166 -0.23 -14.61 -0.42
CA VAL A 166 0.63 -13.72 -1.21
C VAL A 166 -0.22 -12.92 -2.19
N SER A 167 0.02 -11.61 -2.27
CA SER A 167 -0.63 -10.72 -3.23
C SER A 167 0.40 -9.86 -3.95
N TYR A 168 0.08 -9.40 -5.15
CA TYR A 168 0.83 -8.31 -5.77
C TYR A 168 0.33 -6.97 -5.25
N ARG A 169 1.28 -6.07 -5.00
CA ARG A 169 0.97 -4.74 -4.46
C ARG A 169 1.54 -3.61 -5.30
N GLY A 170 1.01 -2.42 -5.05
CA GLY A 170 1.41 -1.18 -5.71
C GLY A 170 0.52 -0.82 -6.89
N ASN A 171 0.62 0.44 -7.31
CA ASN A 171 -0.07 0.99 -8.47
C ASN A 171 0.90 1.03 -9.65
N THR A 172 1.61 2.14 -9.82
CA THR A 172 2.63 2.32 -10.87
C THR A 172 3.73 1.25 -10.80
N SER A 173 4.12 0.85 -9.60
CA SER A 173 5.11 -0.22 -9.37
C SER A 173 4.61 -1.62 -9.75
N PHE A 174 3.30 -1.80 -9.94
CA PHE A 174 2.73 -2.98 -10.58
C PHE A 174 2.68 -2.82 -12.10
N ASP A 175 2.24 -1.68 -12.63
CA ASP A 175 2.03 -1.51 -14.08
C ASP A 175 3.31 -1.37 -14.91
N MET A 176 4.36 -0.76 -14.35
CA MET A 176 5.54 -0.33 -15.12
C MET A 176 6.64 -1.39 -15.26
N PRO A 177 7.16 -2.02 -14.18
CA PRO A 177 8.29 -2.92 -14.28
C PRO A 177 7.87 -4.38 -14.51
N ALA A 178 8.74 -5.18 -15.12
CA ALA A 178 8.60 -6.65 -15.18
C ALA A 178 8.60 -7.29 -13.78
N LYS A 179 9.45 -6.77 -12.88
CA LYS A 179 9.60 -7.21 -11.49
C LYS A 179 8.52 -6.60 -10.61
N LYS A 180 7.67 -7.41 -9.98
CA LYS A 180 6.52 -6.95 -9.17
C LYS A 180 6.85 -6.93 -7.67
N SER A 181 6.20 -6.04 -6.92
CA SER A 181 6.22 -6.02 -5.45
C SER A 181 5.22 -7.01 -4.86
N PHE A 182 5.56 -7.63 -3.73
CA PHE A 182 4.71 -8.60 -3.04
C PHE A 182 4.19 -8.02 -1.72
N GLY A 183 2.93 -8.29 -1.40
CA GLY A 183 2.41 -8.32 -0.03
C GLY A 183 2.35 -9.77 0.43
N ILE A 184 2.76 -10.03 1.67
CA ILE A 184 2.68 -11.36 2.27
C ILE A 184 1.90 -11.25 3.57
N SER A 185 0.83 -12.03 3.69
CA SER A 185 0.08 -12.24 4.91
C SER A 185 0.52 -13.57 5.53
N ILE A 186 1.37 -13.48 6.54
CA ILE A 186 1.95 -14.63 7.24
C ILE A 186 0.85 -15.37 8.01
N ASP A 187 -0.12 -14.64 8.58
CA ASP A 187 -1.22 -15.21 9.36
C ASP A 187 -2.46 -15.57 8.52
N ALA A 188 -2.35 -15.67 7.20
CA ALA A 188 -3.50 -15.94 6.32
C ALA A 188 -4.21 -17.27 6.60
N TYR A 189 -3.47 -18.31 6.99
CA TYR A 189 -4.00 -19.67 7.23
C TYR A 189 -3.64 -20.23 8.62
N ASP A 190 -2.94 -19.43 9.43
CA ASP A 190 -2.61 -19.72 10.82
C ASP A 190 -2.54 -18.39 11.59
N ASP A 191 -3.60 -18.09 12.33
CA ASP A 191 -3.77 -16.84 13.09
C ASP A 191 -2.64 -16.55 14.08
N ASP A 192 -1.87 -17.57 14.50
CA ASP A 192 -0.77 -17.47 15.46
C ASP A 192 0.61 -17.42 14.78
N LEU A 193 0.71 -17.72 13.49
CA LEU A 193 1.99 -17.75 12.77
C LEU A 193 2.60 -16.36 12.64
N ARG A 194 3.83 -16.19 13.13
CA ARG A 194 4.55 -14.91 13.10
C ARG A 194 6.01 -15.13 12.74
N ILE A 195 6.61 -14.13 12.09
CA ILE A 195 8.06 -14.02 11.94
C ILE A 195 8.52 -12.84 12.78
N ASP A 196 9.28 -13.10 13.85
CA ASP A 196 9.78 -12.09 14.79
C ASP A 196 8.69 -11.09 15.25
N GLY A 197 7.49 -11.61 15.55
CA GLY A 197 6.34 -10.84 16.00
C GLY A 197 5.55 -10.13 14.89
N ARG A 198 5.90 -10.31 13.62
CA ARG A 198 5.22 -9.72 12.46
C ARG A 198 4.28 -10.70 11.79
N ARG A 199 3.12 -10.20 11.38
CA ARG A 199 2.09 -10.96 10.65
C ARG A 199 2.08 -10.71 9.15
N THR A 200 2.70 -9.64 8.69
CA THR A 200 2.75 -9.29 7.28
C THR A 200 4.10 -8.74 6.89
N LEU A 201 4.44 -8.86 5.61
CA LEU A 201 5.66 -8.32 5.00
C LEU A 201 5.31 -7.56 3.72
N ASN A 202 6.03 -6.48 3.46
CA ASN A 202 6.01 -5.80 2.17
C ASN A 202 7.36 -5.97 1.48
N LEU A 203 7.37 -6.63 0.33
CA LEU A 203 8.57 -6.81 -0.49
C LEU A 203 8.48 -5.89 -1.70
N LEU A 204 9.19 -4.76 -1.64
CA LEU A 204 9.15 -3.70 -2.63
C LEU A 204 10.20 -3.90 -3.73
N ASN A 205 9.76 -3.75 -4.97
CA ASN A 205 10.61 -3.85 -6.16
C ASN A 205 11.51 -2.64 -6.40
N ALA A 206 11.37 -1.58 -5.59
CA ALA A 206 12.06 -0.30 -5.72
C ALA A 206 11.84 0.41 -7.07
N ASN A 207 10.64 0.30 -7.64
CA ASN A 207 10.29 1.02 -8.85
C ASN A 207 10.51 2.54 -8.70
N GLY A 208 11.14 3.18 -9.69
CA GLY A 208 11.45 4.62 -9.65
C GLY A 208 12.75 4.96 -8.89
N ASP A 209 13.40 3.97 -8.27
CA ASP A 209 14.65 4.15 -7.54
C ASP A 209 15.78 3.26 -8.10
N ASP A 210 16.61 3.84 -8.98
CA ASP A 210 17.77 3.16 -9.57
C ASP A 210 18.79 2.67 -8.53
N SER A 211 18.82 3.26 -7.33
CA SER A 211 19.71 2.82 -6.25
C SER A 211 19.15 1.63 -5.49
N MET A 212 17.83 1.45 -5.54
CA MET A 212 17.03 0.58 -4.67
C MET A 212 17.11 0.91 -3.17
N MET A 213 17.80 1.97 -2.77
CA MET A 213 18.14 2.25 -1.38
C MET A 213 17.27 3.26 -0.69
N ARG A 214 16.52 4.10 -1.42
CA ARG A 214 15.90 5.30 -0.86
C ARG A 214 14.89 4.98 0.24
N GLU A 215 13.97 4.06 -0.02
CA GLU A 215 12.95 3.63 0.95
C GLU A 215 13.57 3.07 2.24
N VAL A 216 14.55 2.16 2.09
CA VAL A 216 15.21 1.50 3.22
C VAL A 216 16.06 2.52 4.00
N LEU A 217 16.78 3.40 3.30
CA LEU A 217 17.59 4.44 3.92
C LEU A 217 16.73 5.46 4.66
N PHE A 218 15.63 5.91 4.06
CA PHE A 218 14.69 6.83 4.68
C PHE A 218 14.15 6.26 5.99
N SER A 219 13.58 5.04 5.93
CA SER A 219 13.05 4.34 7.10
C SER A 219 14.10 4.19 8.21
N ASN A 220 15.34 3.82 7.85
CA ASN A 220 16.42 3.62 8.79
C ASN A 220 16.89 4.90 9.49
N ILE A 221 16.80 6.06 8.83
CA ILE A 221 17.09 7.35 9.45
C ILE A 221 15.90 7.81 10.29
N ALA A 222 14.67 7.64 9.80
CA ALA A 222 13.46 8.10 10.48
C ALA A 222 13.23 7.41 11.82
N GLU A 223 13.58 6.13 11.94
CA GLU A 223 13.46 5.33 13.18
C GLU A 223 14.23 5.94 14.37
N ASP A 224 15.27 6.75 14.13
CA ASP A 224 16.03 7.43 15.20
C ASP A 224 15.28 8.63 15.80
N TYR A 225 14.22 9.13 15.15
CA TYR A 225 13.55 10.39 15.50
C TYR A 225 12.06 10.25 15.82
N LEU A 226 11.34 9.35 15.16
CA LEU A 226 9.91 9.10 15.36
C LEU A 226 9.53 7.65 14.99
N PRO A 227 8.32 7.18 15.34
CA PRO A 227 7.79 5.92 14.83
C PRO A 227 7.89 5.83 13.30
N ALA A 228 8.66 4.87 12.80
CA ALA A 228 8.87 4.64 11.38
C ALA A 228 8.89 3.14 11.08
N PRO A 229 8.44 2.70 9.88
CA PRO A 229 8.51 1.30 9.50
C PRO A 229 9.95 0.79 9.54
N LYS A 230 10.18 -0.40 10.10
CA LYS A 230 11.48 -1.05 9.95
C LYS A 230 11.71 -1.46 8.50
N ALA A 231 12.95 -1.34 8.03
CA ALA A 231 13.29 -1.70 6.67
C ALA A 231 14.69 -2.32 6.53
N ASN A 232 14.82 -3.34 5.68
CA ASN A 232 16.10 -3.87 5.24
C ASN A 232 16.00 -4.44 3.82
N PHE A 233 17.05 -5.13 3.37
CA PHE A 233 17.06 -5.83 2.09
C PHE A 233 16.92 -7.33 2.27
N VAL A 234 16.20 -7.97 1.36
CA VAL A 234 16.09 -9.43 1.29
C VAL A 234 16.26 -9.91 -0.14
N ARG A 235 16.68 -11.16 -0.30
CA ARG A 235 16.62 -11.89 -1.57
C ARG A 235 15.27 -12.59 -1.66
N VAL A 236 14.63 -12.53 -2.83
CA VAL A 236 13.37 -13.25 -3.08
C VAL A 236 13.59 -14.33 -4.12
N VAL A 237 13.16 -15.54 -3.78
CA VAL A 237 13.23 -16.72 -4.64
C VAL A 237 11.82 -17.29 -4.78
N VAL A 238 11.34 -17.48 -6.00
CA VAL A 238 10.02 -18.07 -6.27
C VAL A 238 10.19 -19.35 -7.07
N ASN A 239 9.68 -20.47 -6.56
CA ASN A 239 9.79 -21.81 -7.18
C ASN A 239 11.24 -22.14 -7.64
N GLY A 240 12.21 -21.82 -6.78
CA GLY A 240 13.65 -22.02 -7.00
C GLY A 240 14.33 -20.99 -7.91
N VAL A 241 13.60 -20.01 -8.45
CA VAL A 241 14.17 -18.95 -9.30
C VAL A 241 14.38 -17.66 -8.51
N TYR A 242 15.59 -17.12 -8.57
CA TYR A 242 15.95 -15.85 -7.93
C TYR A 242 15.35 -14.67 -8.70
N LEU A 243 14.45 -13.93 -8.05
CA LEU A 243 13.80 -12.75 -8.63
C LEU A 243 14.56 -11.45 -8.36
N GLY A 244 15.56 -11.48 -7.49
CA GLY A 244 16.39 -10.31 -7.16
C GLY A 244 16.33 -9.91 -5.68
N VAL A 245 16.97 -8.78 -5.38
CA VAL A 245 16.90 -8.11 -4.07
C VAL A 245 15.62 -7.28 -3.97
N TYR A 246 14.97 -7.24 -2.83
CA TYR A 246 13.78 -6.44 -2.56
C TYR A 246 13.99 -5.61 -1.30
N GLY A 247 13.37 -4.43 -1.24
CA GLY A 247 13.21 -3.70 0.02
C GLY A 247 12.14 -4.40 0.86
N ASN A 248 12.50 -4.96 2.00
CA ASN A 248 11.57 -5.53 2.96
C ASN A 248 11.19 -4.43 3.96
N VAL A 249 9.93 -4.02 3.96
CA VAL A 249 9.44 -2.88 4.76
C VAL A 249 8.28 -3.32 5.64
N GLU A 250 8.33 -2.94 6.91
CA GLU A 250 7.26 -3.21 7.85
C GLU A 250 5.94 -2.58 7.39
N GLN A 251 4.84 -3.33 7.53
CA GLN A 251 3.53 -2.79 7.24
C GLN A 251 3.02 -1.96 8.42
N ILE A 252 2.49 -0.78 8.14
CA ILE A 252 1.82 0.08 9.11
C ILE A 252 0.44 -0.52 9.43
N ASN A 253 0.42 -1.50 10.34
CA ASN A 253 -0.76 -2.23 10.78
C ASN A 253 -0.89 -2.18 12.31
N LYS A 254 -1.74 -3.03 12.88
CA LYS A 254 -1.93 -3.13 14.34
C LYS A 254 -0.71 -3.66 15.12
N ASP A 255 0.24 -4.34 14.48
CA ASP A 255 1.53 -4.70 15.11
C ASP A 255 2.45 -3.48 15.19
N PHE A 256 2.48 -2.64 14.15
CA PHE A 256 3.22 -1.37 14.14
C PHE A 256 2.72 -0.45 15.26
N THR A 257 1.41 -0.19 15.32
CA THR A 257 0.84 0.67 16.37
C THR A 257 1.06 0.10 17.77
N LYS A 258 1.05 -1.23 17.92
CA LYS A 258 1.36 -1.86 19.21
C LYS A 258 2.82 -1.68 19.61
N THR A 259 3.73 -1.68 18.65
CA THR A 259 5.17 -1.51 18.89
C THR A 259 5.49 -0.06 19.30
N HIS A 260 4.85 0.92 18.65
CA HIS A 260 5.23 2.33 18.80
C HIS A 260 4.30 3.16 19.71
N HIS A 261 3.03 2.78 19.84
CA HIS A 261 2.02 3.50 20.63
C HIS A 261 1.34 2.59 21.67
N ASP A 262 1.93 1.44 21.95
CA ASP A 262 1.47 0.47 22.96
C ASP A 262 0.03 -0.06 22.79
N SER A 263 -0.59 0.17 21.63
CA SER A 263 -1.98 -0.19 21.36
C SER A 263 -2.19 -0.83 19.98
N ARG A 264 -3.06 -1.85 19.92
CA ARG A 264 -3.57 -2.43 18.67
C ARG A 264 -4.84 -1.73 18.16
N LYS A 265 -5.38 -0.81 18.96
CA LYS A 265 -6.61 -0.05 18.70
C LYS A 265 -6.27 1.31 18.08
N GLY A 266 -7.30 2.12 17.85
CA GLY A 266 -7.20 3.39 17.14
C GLY A 266 -7.52 3.21 15.66
N VAL A 267 -7.47 4.31 14.91
CA VAL A 267 -7.90 4.36 13.52
C VAL A 267 -6.77 4.82 12.62
N ARG A 268 -6.56 4.09 11.53
CA ARG A 268 -5.53 4.38 10.54
C ARG A 268 -6.17 4.75 9.21
N TRP A 269 -5.70 5.82 8.61
CA TRP A 269 -5.95 6.17 7.22
C TRP A 269 -4.63 6.24 6.47
N LYS A 270 -4.56 5.54 5.34
CA LYS A 270 -3.50 5.75 4.37
C LYS A 270 -3.87 6.96 3.52
N VAL A 271 -2.90 7.82 3.22
CA VAL A 271 -3.07 8.94 2.29
C VAL A 271 -2.37 8.57 0.97
N PRO A 272 -3.11 8.08 -0.04
CA PRO A 272 -2.54 7.68 -1.31
C PRO A 272 -2.14 8.89 -2.17
N PRO A 273 -1.41 8.68 -3.28
CA PRO A 273 -1.00 9.76 -4.17
C PRO A 273 -2.16 10.64 -4.65
N ASP A 274 -2.14 11.90 -4.29
CA ASP A 274 -3.10 12.95 -4.59
C ASP A 274 -2.41 14.14 -5.26
N PHE A 275 -2.65 14.34 -6.57
CA PHE A 275 -2.06 15.46 -7.30
C PHE A 275 -2.77 16.80 -7.05
N SER A 276 -3.85 16.80 -6.26
CA SER A 276 -4.55 18.03 -5.86
C SER A 276 -3.95 18.67 -4.60
N GLY A 277 -3.16 17.92 -3.82
CA GLY A 277 -2.68 18.33 -2.49
C GLY A 277 -3.77 18.30 -1.41
N GLY A 278 -4.96 17.78 -1.71
CA GLY A 278 -6.09 17.73 -0.80
C GLY A 278 -5.89 16.76 0.38
N GLY A 279 -5.00 15.78 0.24
CA GLY A 279 -4.61 14.84 1.30
C GLY A 279 -3.66 15.42 2.36
N ALA A 280 -3.21 16.67 2.27
CA ALA A 280 -2.31 17.30 3.25
C ALA A 280 -3.05 17.83 4.51
N LEU A 281 -3.97 17.04 5.09
CA LEU A 281 -4.84 17.47 6.20
C LEU A 281 -5.59 18.79 5.95
N ALA A 282 -5.85 19.09 4.67
CA ALA A 282 -6.57 20.30 4.28
C ALA A 282 -8.07 20.17 4.61
N TYR A 283 -8.68 21.26 5.08
CA TYR A 283 -10.12 21.31 5.35
C TYR A 283 -10.92 21.48 4.06
N HIS A 284 -11.79 20.52 3.77
CA HIS A 284 -12.68 20.52 2.58
C HIS A 284 -14.15 20.76 2.94
N GLY A 285 -14.41 21.32 4.11
CA GLY A 285 -15.77 21.45 4.66
C GLY A 285 -16.17 20.25 5.53
N PRO A 286 -17.42 20.21 6.02
CA PRO A 286 -17.87 19.21 6.99
C PRO A 286 -18.34 17.89 6.35
N ASP A 287 -18.48 17.83 5.02
CA ASP A 287 -19.03 16.66 4.34
C ASP A 287 -17.99 15.54 4.24
N ARG A 288 -18.26 14.42 4.92
CA ARG A 288 -17.40 13.22 4.94
C ARG A 288 -17.02 12.71 3.54
N SER A 289 -17.91 12.81 2.55
CA SER A 289 -17.63 12.35 1.19
C SER A 289 -16.45 13.09 0.52
N GLU A 290 -16.11 14.29 0.99
CA GLU A 290 -14.91 15.00 0.54
C GLU A 290 -13.62 14.34 1.04
N TYR A 291 -13.66 13.57 2.12
CA TYR A 291 -12.47 12.94 2.71
C TYR A 291 -12.30 11.49 2.23
N GLU A 292 -13.37 10.74 2.00
CA GLU A 292 -13.33 9.33 1.58
C GLU A 292 -12.61 9.08 0.24
N SER A 293 -12.47 10.12 -0.59
CA SER A 293 -11.72 10.09 -1.85
C SER A 293 -10.24 10.44 -1.74
N ARG A 294 -9.81 10.92 -0.56
CA ARG A 294 -8.46 11.40 -0.25
C ARG A 294 -7.76 10.56 0.82
N TYR A 295 -8.54 9.89 1.67
CA TYR A 295 -8.07 9.04 2.76
C TYR A 295 -8.63 7.63 2.58
N GLU A 296 -7.73 6.64 2.57
CA GLU A 296 -8.06 5.23 2.51
C GLU A 296 -8.09 4.66 3.92
N LEU A 297 -9.27 4.34 4.43
CA LEU A 297 -9.43 3.75 5.76
C LEU A 297 -8.79 2.35 5.83
N LYS A 298 -7.98 2.11 6.86
CA LYS A 298 -7.23 0.86 7.10
C LYS A 298 -7.59 0.20 8.44
N THR A 299 -8.78 0.50 8.94
CA THR A 299 -9.32 0.00 10.21
C THR A 299 -10.79 -0.34 10.05
N ASP A 300 -11.10 -1.64 10.04
CA ASP A 300 -12.44 -2.13 9.74
C ASP A 300 -13.47 -1.76 10.82
N SER A 301 -13.03 -1.55 12.05
CA SER A 301 -13.89 -1.16 13.17
C SER A 301 -14.22 0.33 13.23
N ALA A 302 -13.72 1.14 12.29
CA ALA A 302 -13.91 2.59 12.35
C ALA A 302 -15.33 3.01 11.89
N GLY A 303 -15.90 3.99 12.58
CA GLY A 303 -17.25 4.50 12.41
C GLY A 303 -17.31 5.94 11.90
N PRO A 304 -18.52 6.50 11.73
CA PRO A 304 -18.73 7.91 11.39
C PRO A 304 -18.00 8.90 12.31
N GLU A 305 -17.97 8.62 13.61
CA GLU A 305 -17.31 9.45 14.62
C GLU A 305 -15.79 9.59 14.41
N ASP A 306 -15.14 8.56 13.86
CA ASP A 306 -13.71 8.60 13.57
C ASP A 306 -13.41 9.50 12.37
N TRP A 307 -14.31 9.53 11.39
CA TRP A 307 -14.25 10.48 10.28
C TRP A 307 -14.52 11.90 10.76
N ASP A 308 -15.50 12.11 11.64
CA ASP A 308 -15.78 13.42 12.23
C ASP A 308 -14.55 13.96 12.98
N ALA A 309 -13.80 13.10 13.67
CA ALA A 309 -12.54 13.48 14.31
C ALA A 309 -11.45 13.92 13.31
N LEU A 310 -11.27 13.20 12.21
CA LEU A 310 -10.33 13.58 11.15
C LEU A 310 -10.72 14.94 10.53
N ILE A 311 -12.01 15.14 10.26
CA ILE A 311 -12.55 16.39 9.70
C ILE A 311 -12.33 17.55 10.67
N GLU A 312 -12.60 17.33 11.96
CA GLU A 312 -12.40 18.33 13.00
C GLU A 312 -10.94 18.75 13.10
N VAL A 313 -9.99 17.81 13.04
CA VAL A 313 -8.56 18.14 13.04
C VAL A 313 -8.16 18.96 11.82
N CYS A 314 -8.67 18.62 10.63
CA CYS A 314 -8.45 19.44 9.43
C CYS A 314 -9.00 20.86 9.61
N ARG A 315 -10.18 20.99 10.24
CA ARG A 315 -10.80 22.28 10.53
C ARG A 315 -9.99 23.10 11.55
N VAL A 316 -9.52 22.48 12.63
CA VAL A 316 -8.66 23.10 13.65
C VAL A 316 -7.39 23.66 12.99
N LEU A 317 -6.72 22.89 12.13
CA LEU A 317 -5.55 23.36 11.40
C LEU A 317 -5.84 24.54 10.46
N ALA A 318 -7.03 24.59 9.86
CA ALA A 318 -7.39 25.61 8.88
C ALA A 318 -7.96 26.90 9.50
N GLU A 319 -8.64 26.80 10.65
CA GLU A 319 -9.47 27.89 11.21
C GLU A 319 -8.94 28.44 12.54
N THR A 320 -8.11 27.70 13.28
CA THR A 320 -7.54 28.21 14.54
C THR A 320 -6.52 29.32 14.24
N PRO A 321 -6.65 30.51 14.86
CA PRO A 321 -5.67 31.59 14.71
C PRO A 321 -4.26 31.17 15.15
N ASP A 322 -3.23 31.68 14.47
CA ASP A 322 -1.83 31.35 14.74
C ASP A 322 -1.44 31.52 16.22
N GLU A 323 -1.95 32.56 16.88
CA GLU A 323 -1.65 32.84 18.30
C GLU A 323 -2.28 31.84 19.28
N GLU A 324 -3.26 31.05 18.84
CA GLU A 324 -3.97 30.04 19.63
C GLU A 324 -3.50 28.61 19.32
N LEU A 325 -2.70 28.42 18.27
CA LEU A 325 -2.25 27.09 17.83
C LEU A 325 -1.42 26.37 18.90
N GLU A 326 -0.49 27.06 19.56
CA GLU A 326 0.36 26.45 20.59
C GLU A 326 -0.45 25.86 21.76
N GLU A 327 -1.60 26.46 22.10
CA GLU A 327 -2.49 25.95 23.14
C GLU A 327 -3.44 24.86 22.61
N THR A 328 -3.83 24.95 21.34
CA THR A 328 -4.88 24.12 20.75
C THR A 328 -4.36 22.79 20.22
N LEU A 329 -3.26 22.79 19.46
CA LEU A 329 -2.74 21.61 18.78
C LEU A 329 -2.41 20.44 19.72
N PRO A 330 -1.86 20.64 20.94
CA PRO A 330 -1.58 19.53 21.86
C PRO A 330 -2.80 18.73 22.30
N ARG A 331 -4.04 19.22 22.05
CA ARG A 331 -5.28 18.50 22.33
C ARG A 331 -5.65 17.49 21.23
N HIS A 332 -5.00 17.60 20.06
CA HIS A 332 -5.30 16.81 18.87
C HIS A 332 -4.10 16.03 18.36
N PHE A 333 -2.88 16.46 18.66
CA PHE A 333 -1.64 15.92 18.10
C PHE A 333 -0.56 15.72 19.14
N ASP A 334 0.30 14.73 18.89
CA ASP A 334 1.67 14.81 19.39
C ASP A 334 2.45 15.81 18.53
N VAL A 335 2.50 17.07 19.00
CA VAL A 335 3.07 18.19 18.25
C VAL A 335 4.57 18.00 17.98
N ASP A 336 5.30 17.40 18.93
CA ASP A 336 6.73 17.14 18.75
C ASP A 336 6.97 16.09 17.67
N GLU A 337 6.17 15.02 17.65
CA GLU A 337 6.23 13.98 16.62
C GLU A 337 5.95 14.56 15.23
N ILE A 338 4.91 15.39 15.08
CA ILE A 338 4.56 16.01 13.80
C ILE A 338 5.64 16.96 13.30
N ILE A 339 6.24 17.77 14.19
CA ILE A 339 7.33 18.65 13.78
C ILE A 339 8.51 17.82 13.26
N ARG A 340 8.83 16.67 13.88
CA ARG A 340 9.89 15.78 13.39
C ARG A 340 9.53 15.13 12.06
N PHE A 341 8.28 14.67 11.89
CA PHE A 341 7.76 14.16 10.62
C PHE A 341 7.96 15.19 9.50
N LEU A 342 7.54 16.44 9.71
CA LEU A 342 7.71 17.53 8.73
C LEU A 342 9.18 17.85 8.46
N ALA A 343 10.02 17.82 9.50
CA ALA A 343 11.45 18.07 9.37
C ALA A 343 12.14 16.99 8.53
N LEU A 344 11.81 15.71 8.72
CA LEU A 344 12.36 14.61 7.93
C LEU A 344 11.87 14.64 6.48
N ASP A 345 10.57 14.83 6.25
CA ASP A 345 9.98 14.97 4.91
C ASP A 345 10.74 16.02 4.08
N ASN A 346 11.01 17.18 4.71
CA ASN A 346 11.73 18.28 4.10
C ASN A 346 13.23 18.00 3.92
N ALA A 347 13.90 17.53 4.97
CA ALA A 347 15.35 17.31 4.98
C ALA A 347 15.77 16.19 4.01
N MET A 348 14.94 15.16 3.87
CA MET A 348 15.18 14.05 2.94
C MET A 348 14.62 14.32 1.55
N VAL A 349 14.00 15.49 1.34
CA VAL A 349 13.51 15.95 0.03
C VAL A 349 12.51 14.97 -0.56
N ASP A 350 11.48 14.62 0.21
CA ASP A 350 10.41 13.77 -0.31
C ASP A 350 9.54 14.53 -1.31
N SER A 351 9.62 14.12 -2.57
CA SER A 351 8.92 14.78 -3.69
C SER A 351 7.55 14.20 -4.02
N ASP A 352 7.11 13.16 -3.29
CA ASP A 352 5.73 12.65 -3.30
C ASP A 352 5.06 12.68 -1.91
N GLY A 353 5.83 12.94 -0.85
CA GLY A 353 5.37 13.00 0.54
C GLY A 353 4.44 14.16 0.91
N TYR A 354 4.27 14.36 2.21
CA TYR A 354 3.29 15.30 2.78
C TYR A 354 3.50 16.73 2.28
N TYR A 355 4.73 17.25 2.36
CA TYR A 355 5.02 18.65 2.03
C TYR A 355 4.84 18.95 0.54
N SER A 356 5.15 17.98 -0.32
CA SER A 356 5.23 18.18 -1.76
C SER A 356 3.91 17.91 -2.47
N ARG A 357 3.22 16.80 -2.13
CA ARG A 357 1.95 16.41 -2.78
C ARG A 357 0.83 16.09 -1.80
N GLY A 358 1.03 16.22 -0.50
CA GLY A 358 -0.01 15.88 0.49
C GLY A 358 -0.38 14.40 0.43
N SER A 359 0.61 13.54 0.18
CA SER A 359 0.43 12.12 -0.12
C SER A 359 1.51 11.28 0.56
N ASP A 360 1.39 9.95 0.44
CA ASP A 360 2.42 8.98 0.83
C ASP A 360 2.81 9.08 2.31
N TYR A 361 1.76 9.04 3.14
CA TYR A 361 1.88 8.92 4.59
C TYR A 361 0.62 8.26 5.17
N TYR A 362 0.68 7.89 6.44
CA TYR A 362 -0.46 7.43 7.23
C TYR A 362 -0.81 8.46 8.29
N VAL A 363 -2.11 8.62 8.50
CA VAL A 363 -2.68 9.27 9.68
C VAL A 363 -3.11 8.15 10.64
N TYR A 364 -2.63 8.19 11.88
CA TYR A 364 -3.06 7.29 12.95
C TYR A 364 -3.66 8.12 14.08
N MET A 365 -4.93 7.87 14.41
CA MET A 365 -5.56 8.38 15.63
C MET A 365 -5.51 7.27 16.69
N ASP A 366 -4.85 7.55 17.80
CA ASP A 366 -4.72 6.62 18.92
C ASP A 366 -6.05 6.49 19.72
N PRO A 367 -6.15 5.58 20.71
CA PRO A 367 -7.37 5.42 21.50
C PRO A 367 -7.76 6.62 22.37
N ASP A 368 -6.83 7.54 22.62
CA ASP A 368 -7.05 8.76 23.40
C ASP A 368 -7.48 9.94 22.50
N GLY A 369 -7.54 9.72 21.18
CA GLY A 369 -7.96 10.71 20.19
C GLY A 369 -6.81 11.60 19.68
N ILE A 370 -5.56 11.23 19.96
CA ILE A 370 -4.38 11.95 19.52
C ILE A 370 -3.94 11.42 18.15
N PHE A 371 -3.67 12.35 17.24
CA PHE A 371 -3.25 12.06 15.87
C PHE A 371 -1.72 12.03 15.77
N HIS A 372 -1.24 11.06 14.99
CA HIS A 372 0.14 10.74 14.68
C HIS A 372 0.31 10.61 13.17
N LEU A 373 1.49 10.95 12.64
CA LEU A 373 1.81 10.86 11.23
C LEU A 373 2.96 9.89 11.00
N VAL A 374 2.81 8.99 10.04
CA VAL A 374 3.82 7.96 9.75
C VAL A 374 4.18 7.99 8.26
N HIS A 375 5.47 8.11 7.96
CA HIS A 375 5.96 8.10 6.57
C HIS A 375 5.71 6.75 5.89
N TYR A 376 5.48 6.78 4.58
CA TYR A 376 5.19 5.60 3.76
C TYR A 376 5.58 5.87 2.29
N ASP A 377 6.16 4.90 1.57
CA ASP A 377 6.45 5.03 0.11
C ASP A 377 7.41 6.19 -0.22
N ASN A 378 8.53 6.25 0.50
CA ASN A 378 9.54 7.30 0.43
C ASN A 378 10.66 6.99 -0.60
N ASN A 379 10.31 6.32 -1.70
CA ASN A 379 11.24 6.00 -2.79
C ASN A 379 11.60 7.23 -3.65
N GLU A 380 10.80 8.30 -3.63
CA GLU A 380 11.06 9.58 -4.34
C GLU A 380 11.80 10.63 -3.47
N THR A 381 12.73 10.17 -2.63
CA THR A 381 13.57 10.98 -1.71
C THR A 381 15.03 11.08 -2.14
N PHE A 382 15.84 11.87 -1.42
CA PHE A 382 17.28 12.12 -1.68
C PHE A 382 17.57 12.61 -3.11
N GLY A 383 16.55 13.17 -3.76
CA GLY A 383 16.67 13.75 -5.09
C GLY A 383 17.42 15.08 -5.04
N ARG A 384 17.87 15.54 -6.20
CA ARG A 384 18.21 16.96 -6.35
C ARG A 384 16.89 17.71 -6.25
N GLY A 385 16.61 18.29 -5.08
CA GLY A 385 15.36 19.00 -4.82
C GLY A 385 14.93 19.82 -6.03
N ALA A 386 13.69 19.62 -6.45
CA ALA A 386 13.14 20.29 -7.62
C ALA A 386 13.34 21.80 -7.43
N ARG A 387 14.29 22.38 -8.18
CA ARG A 387 14.32 23.82 -8.36
C ARG A 387 12.96 24.17 -8.92
N GLY A 388 12.16 24.91 -8.14
CA GLY A 388 10.79 25.29 -8.44
C GLY A 388 10.55 25.45 -9.94
N GLY A 389 9.81 24.49 -10.50
CA GLY A 389 9.58 24.40 -11.92
C GLY A 389 8.58 23.29 -12.17
N ARG A 390 7.34 23.67 -12.50
CA ARG A 390 6.31 22.77 -13.02
C ARG A 390 6.93 21.84 -14.08
N GLY A 391 6.98 20.54 -13.79
CA GLY A 391 7.44 19.55 -14.74
C GLY A 391 7.36 18.16 -14.11
N GLY A 392 6.28 17.44 -14.40
CA GLY A 392 6.16 16.02 -14.04
C GLY A 392 7.23 15.16 -14.73
N PRO A 393 7.29 13.85 -14.41
CA PRO A 393 8.33 12.95 -14.88
C PRO A 393 8.47 12.98 -16.40
N GLY A 394 9.63 13.41 -16.88
CA GLY A 394 9.96 13.48 -18.29
C GLY A 394 10.03 12.08 -18.90
N GLY A 395 9.12 11.78 -19.81
CA GLY A 395 9.16 10.57 -20.62
C GLY A 395 10.37 10.53 -21.56
N PRO A 396 10.72 9.35 -22.11
CA PRO A 396 11.90 9.15 -22.93
C PRO A 396 11.88 10.03 -24.19
N GLY A 397 13.01 10.72 -24.43
CA GLY A 397 13.16 11.71 -25.49
C GLY A 397 12.78 11.21 -26.89
N GLY A 398 11.86 11.95 -27.51
CA GLY A 398 11.60 11.89 -28.95
C GLY A 398 12.60 12.74 -29.75
N PRO A 399 12.94 12.35 -30.99
CA PRO A 399 14.07 12.86 -31.74
C PRO A 399 13.82 14.24 -32.37
N GLY A 400 14.81 15.13 -32.22
CA GLY A 400 15.30 16.08 -33.23
C GLY A 400 14.32 17.05 -33.92
N GLY A 401 14.48 18.34 -33.63
CA GLY A 401 13.98 19.46 -34.45
C GLY A 401 14.83 20.73 -34.23
N PRO A 402 14.93 21.65 -35.20
CA PRO A 402 16.22 22.14 -35.70
C PRO A 402 16.75 23.47 -35.11
N GLY A 403 18.09 23.52 -35.10
CA GLY A 403 19.05 24.63 -35.02
C GLY A 403 18.61 26.11 -34.92
N GLY A 404 19.33 26.83 -34.04
CA GLY A 404 19.49 28.29 -34.00
C GLY A 404 20.70 28.68 -33.12
N PRO A 405 21.38 29.81 -33.35
CA PRO A 405 22.82 29.81 -33.61
C PRO A 405 23.78 30.16 -32.45
N GLY A 406 24.96 29.56 -32.56
CA GLY A 406 26.30 29.83 -31.98
C GLY A 406 26.54 31.01 -31.02
N GLY A 407 27.22 30.67 -29.91
CA GLY A 407 28.08 31.54 -29.10
C GLY A 407 29.25 30.70 -28.53
N PRO A 408 30.48 31.23 -28.44
CA PRO A 408 31.69 30.42 -28.38
C PRO A 408 31.93 29.80 -26.99
N GLY A 409 32.54 28.62 -27.00
CA GLY A 409 32.74 27.80 -25.81
C GLY A 409 33.85 28.32 -24.90
N GLU A 410 33.63 28.11 -23.61
CA GLU A 410 34.68 27.95 -22.62
C GLU A 410 34.34 26.73 -21.76
N ARG A 411 35.16 25.68 -21.92
CA ARG A 411 35.19 24.53 -21.00
C ARG A 411 35.97 24.96 -19.77
N GLY A 412 35.27 25.35 -18.71
CA GLY A 412 35.85 25.45 -17.37
C GLY A 412 35.99 24.06 -16.78
N GLY A 413 37.20 23.49 -16.79
CA GLY A 413 37.52 22.29 -16.03
C GLY A 413 37.50 22.57 -14.51
N PRO A 414 37.25 21.55 -13.66
CA PRO A 414 37.25 21.73 -12.22
C PRO A 414 38.69 22.00 -11.70
N PRO A 415 38.84 22.81 -10.62
CA PRO A 415 40.14 23.00 -9.99
C PRO A 415 40.62 21.70 -9.33
N PRO A 416 41.92 21.38 -9.39
CA PRO A 416 42.47 20.17 -8.81
C PRO A 416 42.67 20.33 -7.30
N GLY A 417 42.20 19.36 -6.53
CA GLY A 417 42.66 19.15 -5.15
C GLY A 417 41.55 18.95 -4.13
N PHE A 418 40.98 17.76 -4.08
CA PHE A 418 40.48 17.15 -2.84
C PHE A 418 40.67 15.63 -2.98
N GLY A 419 41.74 15.13 -2.37
CA GLY A 419 41.94 13.71 -2.13
C GLY A 419 41.15 13.26 -0.90
N PRO A 420 40.92 11.94 -0.74
CA PRO A 420 40.21 11.39 0.40
C PRO A 420 41.13 11.48 1.62
N ASP A 421 40.58 11.89 2.78
CA ASP A 421 41.13 11.82 4.14
C ASP A 421 40.99 13.14 4.92
N GLY A 422 39.76 13.65 5.00
CA GLY A 422 39.38 14.71 5.94
C GLY A 422 38.23 14.23 6.85
N PRO A 423 38.30 14.43 8.18
CA PRO A 423 37.22 14.03 9.09
C PRO A 423 36.00 14.96 8.91
N PRO A 424 34.77 14.45 9.11
CA PRO A 424 33.57 15.21 8.81
C PRO A 424 33.35 16.37 9.80
N PRO A 425 32.68 17.45 9.37
CA PRO A 425 32.20 18.51 10.27
C PRO A 425 31.11 18.00 11.23
#